data_AF-A0A1Z3NDJ4-F1
#
_entry.id   AF-A0A1Z3NDJ4-F1
#
_cell.length_a   1.000
_cell.length_b   1.000
_cell.length_c   1.000
_cell.angle_alpha   90.00
_cell.angle_beta   90.00
_cell.angle_gamma   90.00
#
_symmetry.space_group_name_H-M   'P 1'
#
loop_
_entity.id
_entity.type
_entity.pdbx_description
1 polymer ?
#
loop_
_entity_poly.entity_id
_entity_poly.type
_entity_poly.pdbx_seq_one_letter_code
_entity_poly.pdbx_strand_id
1 'polypeptide(L)'
;MYMKHLLLFAIALMLTVPAQAVTSDRFIFDFLEQTQRSLNVINKERAAEGKRLYCEALNQEQVLLIAATASVPDITVAEFTKTVTENLKCYPVFFPPWGRKGVGGTLLNTKAYVMDVLLVQNVLKWMNEGKMPSPETPLMESYNPDFFKQFEQ
;
A
#
# COMPACT_ATOMS: atom_id res chain seq x y z
N MET A 1 -4.19 -21.80 53.92
CA MET A 1 -4.76 -22.21 52.62
C MET A 1 -4.83 -20.99 51.68
N TYR A 2 -3.70 -20.34 51.39
CA TYR A 2 -3.65 -19.02 50.71
C TYR A 2 -2.48 -18.89 49.70
N MET A 3 -1.91 -20.00 49.23
CA MET A 3 -0.79 -20.00 48.26
C MET A 3 -1.16 -20.51 46.85
N LYS A 4 -2.45 -20.80 46.58
CA LYS A 4 -2.88 -21.33 45.27
C LYS A 4 -3.39 -20.28 44.28
N HIS A 5 -3.63 -19.03 44.71
CA HIS A 5 -4.18 -17.98 43.84
C HIS A 5 -3.14 -17.00 43.28
N LEU A 6 -1.92 -16.95 43.86
CA LEU A 6 -0.85 -16.07 43.38
C LEU A 6 -0.15 -16.61 42.11
N LEU A 7 -0.21 -17.92 41.87
CA LEU A 7 0.41 -18.55 40.69
C LEU A 7 -0.43 -18.40 39.41
N LEU A 8 -1.73 -18.11 39.52
CA LEU A 8 -2.62 -17.98 38.36
C LEU A 8 -2.54 -16.59 37.71
N PHE A 9 -2.11 -15.56 38.44
CA PHE A 9 -1.91 -14.22 37.87
C PHE A 9 -0.61 -14.09 37.07
N ALA A 10 0.42 -14.89 37.38
CA ALA A 10 1.70 -14.86 36.69
C ALA A 10 1.66 -15.53 35.30
N ILE A 11 0.71 -16.45 35.07
CA ILE A 11 0.56 -17.15 33.78
C ILE A 11 -0.33 -16.36 32.81
N ALA A 12 -1.27 -15.56 33.32
CA ALA A 12 -2.10 -14.69 32.48
C ALA A 12 -1.31 -13.51 31.84
N LEU A 13 -0.19 -13.10 32.45
CA LEU A 13 0.68 -12.03 31.95
C LEU A 13 1.70 -12.47 30.89
N MET A 14 1.88 -13.78 30.66
CA MET A 14 2.83 -14.28 29.65
C MET A 14 2.19 -14.63 28.30
N LEU A 15 0.85 -14.49 28.17
CA LEU A 15 0.14 -14.78 26.91
C LEU A 15 -0.16 -13.55 26.06
N THR A 16 0.18 -12.34 26.51
CA THR A 16 0.25 -11.18 25.62
C THR A 16 1.64 -11.12 25.01
N VAL A 17 1.99 -12.12 24.18
CA VAL A 17 2.93 -11.84 23.09
C VAL A 17 2.25 -10.72 22.32
N PRO A 18 2.77 -9.48 22.28
CA PRO A 18 2.20 -8.53 21.34
C PRO A 18 2.34 -9.22 19.99
N ALA A 19 1.22 -9.50 19.32
CA ALA A 19 1.22 -9.75 17.89
C ALA A 19 2.16 -8.69 17.33
N GLN A 20 3.28 -9.13 16.74
CA GLN A 20 4.41 -8.25 16.44
C GLN A 20 3.86 -7.04 15.72
N ALA A 21 3.87 -5.88 16.39
CA ALA A 21 3.27 -4.69 15.83
C ALA A 21 3.98 -4.41 14.50
N VAL A 22 3.20 -4.29 13.43
CA VAL A 22 3.71 -3.97 12.11
C VAL A 22 4.53 -2.69 12.22
N THR A 23 5.80 -2.77 11.83
CA THR A 23 6.64 -1.57 11.70
C THR A 23 6.39 -0.93 10.34
N SER A 24 6.54 0.40 10.29
CA SER A 24 6.55 1.15 9.04
C SER A 24 7.52 0.55 8.03
N ASP A 25 8.71 0.16 8.47
CA ASP A 25 9.76 -0.41 7.60
C ASP A 25 9.31 -1.72 6.95
N ARG A 26 8.67 -2.61 7.72
CA ARG A 26 8.17 -3.87 7.18
C ARG A 26 7.03 -3.64 6.19
N PHE A 27 6.09 -2.76 6.53
CA PHE A 27 5.02 -2.38 5.61
C PHE A 27 5.60 -1.82 4.30
N ILE A 28 6.57 -0.89 4.38
CA ILE A 28 7.19 -0.25 3.21
C ILE A 28 7.85 -1.31 2.33
N PHE A 29 8.64 -2.22 2.92
CA PHE A 29 9.29 -3.29 2.17
C PHE A 29 8.28 -4.16 1.41
N ASP A 30 7.26 -4.67 2.11
CA ASP A 30 6.25 -5.56 1.51
C ASP A 30 5.38 -4.82 0.47
N PHE A 31 5.07 -3.54 0.72
CA PHE A 31 4.33 -2.71 -0.23
C PHE A 31 5.12 -2.48 -1.52
N LEU A 32 6.41 -2.17 -1.42
CA LEU A 32 7.27 -1.95 -2.59
C LEU A 32 7.46 -3.24 -3.39
N GLU A 33 7.70 -4.36 -2.70
CA GLU A 33 7.82 -5.68 -3.34
C GLU A 33 6.52 -6.05 -4.08
N GLN A 34 5.38 -5.92 -3.41
CA GLN A 34 4.09 -6.26 -4.01
C GLN A 34 3.70 -5.28 -5.13
N THR A 35 4.11 -4.02 -5.05
CA THR A 35 3.96 -3.06 -6.15
C THR A 35 4.73 -3.50 -7.37
N GLN A 36 6.00 -3.91 -7.22
CA GLN A 36 6.81 -4.38 -8.35
C GLN A 36 6.22 -5.66 -8.98
N ARG A 37 5.76 -6.61 -8.16
CA ARG A 37 5.06 -7.81 -8.64
C ARG A 37 3.81 -7.43 -9.44
N SER A 38 3.00 -6.50 -8.92
CA SER A 38 1.77 -6.04 -9.56
C SER A 38 2.04 -5.32 -10.88
N LEU A 39 3.08 -4.47 -10.95
CA LEU A 39 3.49 -3.80 -12.18
C LEU A 39 3.87 -4.80 -13.28
N ASN A 40 4.63 -5.84 -12.94
CA ASN A 40 5.04 -6.88 -13.89
C ASN A 40 3.83 -7.61 -14.49
N VAL A 41 2.88 -8.02 -13.64
CA VAL A 41 1.66 -8.73 -14.07
C VAL A 41 0.79 -7.81 -14.93
N ILE A 42 0.47 -6.62 -14.43
CA ILE A 42 -0.43 -5.68 -15.12
C ILE A 42 0.17 -5.23 -16.45
N ASN A 43 1.48 -4.94 -16.52
CA ASN A 43 2.11 -4.55 -17.78
C ASN A 43 2.12 -5.69 -18.80
N LYS A 44 2.31 -6.94 -18.36
CA LYS A 44 2.22 -8.10 -19.25
C LYS A 44 0.82 -8.25 -19.85
N GLU A 45 -0.22 -8.16 -19.02
CA GLU A 45 -1.62 -8.24 -19.46
C GLU A 45 -1.96 -7.10 -20.43
N ARG A 46 -1.56 -5.87 -20.08
CA ARG A 46 -1.84 -4.69 -20.90
C ARG A 46 -1.09 -4.73 -22.23
N ALA A 47 0.15 -5.22 -22.25
CA ALA A 47 0.92 -5.41 -23.48
C ALA A 47 0.22 -6.40 -24.42
N ALA A 48 -0.31 -7.52 -23.88
CA ALA A 48 -1.05 -8.51 -24.66
C ALA A 48 -2.33 -7.93 -25.30
N GLU A 49 -2.93 -6.92 -24.65
CA GLU A 49 -4.13 -6.22 -25.13
C GLU A 49 -3.81 -4.96 -25.97
N GLY A 50 -2.53 -4.68 -26.25
CA GLY A 50 -2.12 -3.45 -26.96
C GLY A 50 -2.44 -2.16 -26.20
N LYS A 51 -2.60 -2.24 -24.87
CA LYS A 51 -2.89 -1.10 -24.01
C LYS A 51 -1.61 -0.41 -23.53
N ARG A 52 -1.72 0.89 -23.23
CA ARG A 52 -0.62 1.69 -22.67
C ARG A 52 -0.17 1.14 -21.31
N LEU A 53 1.13 0.97 -21.12
CA LEU A 53 1.72 0.39 -19.91
C LEU A 53 1.83 1.41 -18.76
N TYR A 54 1.96 0.89 -17.54
CA TYR A 54 2.49 1.64 -16.39
C TYR A 54 4.01 1.81 -16.53
N CYS A 55 4.63 2.50 -15.58
CA CYS A 55 6.08 2.47 -15.38
C CYS A 55 6.57 1.01 -15.22
N GLU A 56 7.81 0.75 -15.66
CA GLU A 56 8.43 -0.58 -15.58
C GLU A 56 8.78 -0.94 -14.12
N ALA A 57 9.29 0.04 -13.39
CA ALA A 57 9.61 -0.04 -11.97
C ALA A 57 9.43 1.33 -11.32
N LEU A 58 9.29 1.33 -9.99
CA LEU A 58 9.31 2.57 -9.22
C LEU A 58 10.72 3.16 -9.20
N ASN A 59 10.84 4.46 -9.46
CA ASN A 59 12.09 5.19 -9.31
C ASN A 59 12.33 5.60 -7.85
N GLN A 60 13.52 6.14 -7.56
CA GLN A 60 13.89 6.52 -6.20
C GLN A 60 12.95 7.57 -5.58
N GLU A 61 12.47 8.54 -6.34
CA GLU A 61 11.54 9.56 -5.84
C GLU A 61 10.20 8.96 -5.42
N GLN A 62 9.67 8.01 -6.20
CA GLN A 62 8.44 7.30 -5.90
C GLN A 62 8.59 6.39 -4.67
N VAL A 63 9.74 5.73 -4.54
CA VAL A 63 10.08 4.93 -3.34
C VAL A 63 10.13 5.81 -2.10
N LEU A 64 10.80 6.96 -2.17
CA LEU A 64 10.90 7.91 -1.06
C LEU A 64 9.53 8.51 -0.69
N LEU A 65 8.69 8.83 -1.69
CA LEU A 65 7.32 9.28 -1.48
C LEU A 65 6.51 8.25 -0.66
N ILE A 66 6.56 6.98 -1.06
CA ILE A 66 5.84 5.89 -0.37
C ILE A 66 6.37 5.74 1.06
N ALA A 67 7.70 5.68 1.22
CA ALA A 67 8.33 5.51 2.53
C ALA A 67 8.00 6.67 3.48
N ALA A 68 8.12 7.92 3.01
CA ALA A 68 7.81 9.10 3.80
C ALA A 68 6.33 9.14 4.20
N THR A 69 5.42 8.78 3.28
CA THR A 69 3.98 8.79 3.54
C THR A 69 3.59 7.68 4.52
N ALA A 70 4.12 6.46 4.37
CA ALA A 70 3.84 5.34 5.27
C ALA A 70 4.43 5.54 6.68
N SER A 71 5.44 6.40 6.82
CA SER A 71 6.08 6.71 8.11
C SER A 71 5.34 7.78 8.90
N VAL A 72 4.29 8.39 8.35
CA VAL A 72 3.45 9.34 9.08
C VAL A 72 2.66 8.58 10.17
N PRO A 73 2.80 8.93 11.46
CA PRO A 73 2.06 8.28 12.53
C PRO A 73 0.55 8.36 12.30
N ASP A 74 -0.15 7.26 12.57
CA ASP A 74 -1.62 7.14 12.50
C ASP A 74 -2.23 7.52 11.14
N ILE A 75 -1.43 7.57 10.07
CA ILE A 75 -1.94 7.84 8.73
C ILE A 75 -2.99 6.78 8.36
N THR A 76 -4.13 7.24 7.89
CA THR A 76 -5.20 6.35 7.46
C THR A 76 -4.92 5.79 6.06
N VAL A 77 -5.57 4.68 5.72
CA VAL A 77 -5.55 4.11 4.36
C VAL A 77 -5.94 5.15 3.30
N ALA A 78 -6.95 5.98 3.60
CA ALA A 78 -7.40 7.05 2.70
C ALA A 78 -6.32 8.10 2.45
N GLU A 79 -5.68 8.59 3.52
CA GLU A 79 -4.65 9.62 3.45
C GLU A 79 -3.39 9.11 2.74
N PHE A 80 -2.98 7.88 3.05
CA PHE A 80 -1.87 7.22 2.37
C PHE A 80 -2.16 7.08 0.87
N THR A 81 -3.32 6.51 0.52
CA THR A 81 -3.70 6.30 -0.88
C THR A 81 -3.73 7.63 -1.63
N LYS A 82 -4.37 8.65 -1.06
CA LYS A 82 -4.45 9.98 -1.68
C LYS A 82 -3.06 10.58 -1.90
N THR A 83 -2.24 10.64 -0.85
CA THR A 83 -0.92 11.30 -0.90
C THR A 83 0.01 10.63 -1.90
N VAL A 84 0.04 9.29 -1.90
CA VAL A 84 0.85 8.52 -2.86
C VAL A 84 0.33 8.74 -4.28
N THR A 85 -0.97 8.58 -4.53
CA THR A 85 -1.53 8.58 -5.89
C THR A 85 -1.54 9.95 -6.57
N GLU A 86 -1.60 11.04 -5.78
CA GLU A 86 -1.44 12.40 -6.31
C GLU A 86 -0.03 12.64 -6.90
N ASN A 87 0.97 11.90 -6.43
CA ASN A 87 2.38 12.14 -6.77
C ASN A 87 3.10 10.96 -7.43
N LEU A 88 2.51 9.76 -7.43
CA LEU A 88 3.12 8.54 -7.95
C LEU A 88 3.45 8.66 -9.44
N LYS A 89 2.49 9.09 -10.27
CA LYS A 89 2.67 9.30 -11.72
C LYS A 89 3.27 8.08 -12.44
N CYS A 90 2.97 6.87 -11.99
CA CYS A 90 3.50 5.66 -12.62
C CYS A 90 2.74 5.36 -13.91
N TYR A 91 1.42 5.62 -13.94
CA TYR A 91 0.69 5.63 -15.19
C TYR A 91 0.98 6.93 -15.96
N PRO A 92 1.44 6.83 -17.21
CA PRO A 92 1.89 8.01 -17.95
C PRO A 92 0.72 8.93 -18.29
N VAL A 93 0.91 10.23 -18.03
CA VAL A 93 -0.06 11.29 -18.35
C VAL A 93 -0.25 11.45 -19.86
N PHE A 94 -1.42 11.93 -20.28
CA PHE A 94 -1.73 12.13 -21.71
C PHE A 94 -1.08 13.39 -22.29
N PHE A 95 -0.94 14.45 -21.49
CA PHE A 95 -0.28 15.68 -21.87
C PHE A 95 0.55 16.21 -20.69
N PRO A 96 1.76 16.76 -20.92
CA PRO A 96 2.40 17.59 -19.91
C PRO A 96 1.45 18.75 -19.56
N PRO A 97 1.49 19.31 -18.33
CA PRO A 97 0.65 20.44 -17.96
C PRO A 97 1.03 21.68 -18.81
N TRP A 98 0.48 21.78 -20.01
CA TRP A 98 0.65 22.87 -20.94
C TRP A 98 -0.14 24.09 -20.47
N GLY A 99 0.28 24.74 -19.38
CA GLY A 99 -0.02 26.13 -18.97
C GLY A 99 -1.46 26.69 -19.06
N ARG A 100 -2.45 25.92 -19.51
CA ARG A 100 -3.81 26.31 -19.82
C ARG A 100 -4.70 25.50 -18.90
N LYS A 101 -5.07 26.14 -17.80
CA LYS A 101 -6.13 25.68 -16.89
C LYS A 101 -7.45 25.61 -17.65
N GLY A 102 -7.69 24.51 -18.35
CA GLY A 102 -8.93 24.22 -19.05
C GLY A 102 -9.47 22.85 -18.62
N VAL A 103 -10.80 22.72 -18.59
CA VAL A 103 -11.54 21.52 -18.14
C VAL A 103 -11.06 20.25 -18.86
N GLY A 104 -10.66 20.35 -20.14
CA GLY A 104 -10.11 19.23 -20.91
C GLY A 104 -8.75 18.71 -20.41
N GLY A 105 -7.86 19.57 -19.91
CA GLY A 105 -6.56 19.15 -19.35
C GLY A 105 -6.71 18.44 -18.00
N THR A 106 -7.68 18.85 -17.20
CA THR A 106 -8.03 18.20 -15.93
C THR A 106 -8.59 16.80 -16.15
N LEU A 107 -9.55 16.63 -17.07
CA LEU A 107 -10.18 15.33 -17.37
C LEU A 107 -9.20 14.30 -17.97
N LEU A 108 -8.22 14.74 -18.75
CA LEU A 108 -7.26 13.84 -19.39
C LEU A 108 -6.24 13.23 -18.41
N ASN A 109 -5.91 13.96 -17.34
CA ASN A 109 -5.03 13.44 -16.28
C ASN A 109 -5.79 12.70 -15.17
N THR A 110 -7.11 12.89 -15.06
CA THR A 110 -7.97 12.07 -14.18
C THR A 110 -7.79 10.57 -14.46
N LYS A 111 -7.62 10.16 -15.73
CA LYS A 111 -7.37 8.75 -16.05
C LYS A 111 -6.06 8.24 -15.47
N ALA A 112 -4.97 9.00 -15.58
CA ALA A 112 -3.69 8.58 -15.01
C ALA A 112 -3.77 8.46 -13.48
N TYR A 113 -4.39 9.46 -12.84
CA TYR A 113 -4.67 9.43 -11.41
C TYR A 113 -5.48 8.20 -10.99
N VAL A 114 -6.60 7.90 -11.67
CA VAL A 114 -7.44 6.72 -11.36
C VAL A 114 -6.66 5.42 -11.52
N MET A 115 -5.79 5.33 -12.52
CA MET A 115 -4.94 4.14 -12.73
C MET A 115 -3.94 3.96 -11.58
N ASP A 116 -3.30 5.04 -11.14
CA ASP A 116 -2.40 5.00 -9.97
C ASP A 116 -3.17 4.66 -8.68
N VAL A 117 -4.39 5.17 -8.51
CA VAL A 117 -5.28 4.78 -7.40
C VAL A 117 -5.56 3.29 -7.43
N LEU A 118 -5.93 2.73 -8.58
CA LEU A 118 -6.19 1.30 -8.71
C LEU A 118 -4.95 0.45 -8.41
N LEU A 119 -3.76 0.89 -8.83
CA LEU A 119 -2.50 0.22 -8.51
C LEU A 119 -2.30 0.16 -6.98
N VAL A 120 -2.36 1.31 -6.30
CA VAL A 120 -2.17 1.38 -4.84
C VAL A 120 -3.22 0.58 -4.09
N GLN A 121 -4.50 0.72 -4.46
CA GLN A 121 -5.59 -0.02 -3.81
C GLN A 121 -5.48 -1.53 -4.03
N ASN A 122 -5.05 -1.99 -5.21
CA ASN A 122 -4.83 -3.41 -5.46
C ASN A 122 -3.69 -3.97 -4.61
N VAL A 123 -2.61 -3.22 -4.42
CA VAL A 123 -1.50 -3.60 -3.54
C VAL A 123 -1.96 -3.68 -2.09
N LEU A 124 -2.66 -2.65 -1.59
CA LEU A 124 -3.22 -2.65 -0.22
C LEU A 124 -4.22 -3.79 0.00
N LYS A 125 -5.09 -4.04 -0.98
CA LYS A 125 -6.03 -5.16 -0.96
C LYS A 125 -5.28 -6.48 -0.86
N TRP A 126 -4.21 -6.67 -1.64
CA TRP A 126 -3.40 -7.89 -1.56
C TRP A 126 -2.78 -8.05 -0.18
N MET A 127 -2.15 -6.99 0.32
CA MET A 127 -1.52 -6.92 1.65
C MET A 127 -2.48 -7.18 2.82
N ASN A 128 -3.78 -7.05 2.55
CA ASN A 128 -4.87 -7.33 3.47
C ASN A 128 -5.69 -8.57 3.05
N GLU A 129 -5.00 -9.65 2.66
CA GLU A 129 -5.60 -10.96 2.34
C GLU A 129 -6.65 -10.91 1.21
N GLY A 130 -6.52 -9.99 0.27
CA GLY A 130 -7.49 -9.79 -0.80
C GLY A 130 -8.74 -9.01 -0.40
N LYS A 131 -8.81 -8.44 0.81
CA LYS A 131 -9.91 -7.57 1.26
C LYS A 131 -9.49 -6.11 1.19
N MET A 132 -10.34 -5.26 0.62
CA MET A 132 -10.05 -3.83 0.63
C MET A 132 -10.16 -3.31 2.07
N PRO A 133 -9.10 -2.72 2.64
CA PRO A 133 -9.18 -2.17 4.00
C PRO A 133 -10.09 -0.94 4.05
N SER A 134 -10.67 -0.66 5.23
CA SER A 134 -11.52 0.52 5.42
C SER A 134 -10.69 1.79 5.22
N PRO A 135 -11.21 2.83 4.55
CA PRO A 135 -10.49 4.09 4.35
C PRO A 135 -9.99 4.73 5.65
N GLU A 136 -10.71 4.56 6.75
CA GLU A 136 -10.46 5.15 8.07
C GLU A 136 -9.51 4.32 8.94
N THR A 137 -9.18 3.09 8.54
CA THR A 137 -8.28 2.22 9.29
C THR A 137 -6.86 2.81 9.25
N PRO A 138 -6.15 2.86 10.40
CA PRO A 138 -4.73 3.17 10.42
C PRO A 138 -3.95 2.24 9.49
N LEU A 139 -3.01 2.78 8.71
CA LEU A 139 -2.34 2.04 7.65
C LEU A 139 -1.67 0.76 8.16
N MET A 140 -1.01 0.81 9.33
CA MET A 140 -0.34 -0.34 9.92
C MET A 140 -1.31 -1.44 10.37
N GLU A 141 -2.54 -1.09 10.75
CA GLU A 141 -3.58 -2.04 11.13
C GLU A 141 -4.28 -2.67 9.91
N SER A 142 -4.10 -2.07 8.73
CA SER A 142 -4.71 -2.54 7.48
C SER A 142 -3.93 -3.67 6.79
N TYR A 143 -2.78 -4.07 7.33
CA TYR A 143 -1.86 -5.01 6.71
C TYR A 143 -1.66 -6.25 7.59
N ASN A 144 -1.72 -7.43 6.96
CA ASN A 144 -1.39 -8.69 7.62
C ASN A 144 0.02 -9.17 7.19
N PRO A 145 1.05 -9.06 8.05
CA PRO A 145 2.40 -9.52 7.73
C PRO A 145 2.51 -11.03 7.57
N ASP A 146 1.64 -11.81 8.22
CA ASP A 146 1.70 -13.28 8.17
C ASP A 146 1.12 -13.84 6.87
N PHE A 147 0.35 -13.05 6.12
CA PHE A 147 -0.19 -13.45 4.81
C PHE A 147 0.92 -13.72 3.77
N PHE A 148 2.10 -13.13 3.93
CA PHE A 148 3.24 -13.36 3.03
C PHE A 148 3.98 -14.67 3.32
N LYS A 149 4.04 -15.10 4.59
CA LYS A 149 4.78 -16.30 5.02
C LYS A 149 4.28 -17.60 4.37
N GLN A 150 3.01 -17.64 3.96
CA GLN A 150 2.44 -18.81 3.29
C GLN A 150 2.94 -19.01 1.84
N PHE A 151 3.63 -18.01 1.26
CA PHE A 151 4.17 -18.06 -0.10
C PHE A 151 5.70 -18.15 -0.14
N GLU A 152 6.36 -18.24 1.01
CA GLU A 152 7.82 -18.37 1.16
C GLU A 152 8.29 -19.85 1.20
N GLN A 153 7.42 -20.81 0.86
CA GLN A 153 7.72 -22.25 0.71
C GLN A 153 8.09 -22.61 -0.73
#